data_AF-A0A6M0IEZ0-F1
#
_entry.id   AF-A0A6M0IEZ0-F1
#
_cell.length_a   1.000
_cell.length_b   1.000
_cell.length_c   1.000
_cell.angle_alpha   90.00
_cell.angle_beta   90.00
_cell.angle_gamma   90.00
#
_symmetry.space_group_name_H-M   'P 1'
#
loop_
_entity.id
_entity.type
_entity.pdbx_description
1 polymer ?
#
loop_
_entity_poly.entity_id
_entity_poly.type
_entity_poly.pdbx_seq_one_letter_code
_entity_poly.pdbx_strand_id
1 'polypeptide(L)'
;MFEWLHTHKLRLARILLGLFLAIWVNGVVFRHAHRLSDGRLIVHAHPYWPFGKGPILPNTHTAQEILLLDLAANLPLVVSEFFAFLFLLRSYQQSVFQFADRLYRYVSAFYCFSHRGPPVVR
;
A
#
# COMPACT_ATOMS: atom_id res chain seq x y z
N MET A 1 27.16 11.82 12.82
CA MET A 1 26.93 11.20 11.50
C MET A 1 25.54 10.57 11.37
N PHE A 2 25.10 9.74 12.32
CA PHE A 2 23.77 9.10 12.29
C PHE A 2 22.57 10.08 12.32
N GLU A 3 22.60 11.10 13.16
CA GLU A 3 21.57 12.16 13.24
C GLU A 3 21.42 12.95 11.91
N TRP A 4 22.54 13.25 11.26
CA TRP A 4 22.56 13.92 9.97
C TRP A 4 21.90 13.05 8.90
N LEU A 5 22.23 11.76 8.86
CA LEU A 5 21.61 10.83 7.90
C LEU A 5 20.10 10.68 8.14
N HIS A 6 19.67 10.63 9.40
CA HIS A 6 18.26 10.49 9.78
C HIS A 6 17.42 11.72 9.39
N THR A 7 17.94 12.93 9.67
CA THR A 7 17.28 14.19 9.30
C THR A 7 17.15 14.37 7.78
N HIS A 8 18.16 13.97 6.99
CA HIS A 8 18.08 14.02 5.52
C HIS A 8 17.06 13.03 4.97
N LYS A 9 17.03 11.80 5.52
CA LYS A 9 16.02 10.80 5.16
C LYS A 9 14.60 11.28 5.45
N LEU A 10 14.37 11.90 6.62
CA LEU A 10 13.06 12.44 6.97
C LEU A 10 12.63 13.62 6.07
N ARG A 11 13.56 14.52 5.73
CA ARG A 11 13.28 15.61 4.79
C ARG A 11 12.91 15.06 3.41
N LEU A 12 13.70 14.12 2.89
CA LEU A 12 13.42 13.47 1.62
C LEU A 12 12.07 12.76 1.63
N ALA A 13 11.77 12.02 2.71
CA ALA A 13 10.49 11.34 2.88
C ALA A 13 9.31 12.32 2.86
N ARG A 14 9.43 13.48 3.50
CA ARG A 14 8.38 14.53 3.47
C ARG A 14 8.20 15.12 2.07
N ILE A 15 9.29 15.37 1.35
CA ILE A 15 9.23 15.89 -0.03
C ILE A 15 8.55 14.86 -0.95
N LEU A 16 8.96 13.60 -0.87
CA LEU A 16 8.36 12.51 -1.64
C LEU A 16 6.89 12.30 -1.29
N LEU A 17 6.53 12.39 0.00
CA LEU A 17 5.13 12.32 0.43
C LEU A 17 4.31 13.50 -0.13
N GLY A 18 4.85 14.71 -0.10
CA GLY A 18 4.20 15.88 -0.70
C GLY A 18 3.97 15.71 -2.20
N LEU A 19 4.99 15.23 -2.92
CA LEU A 19 4.90 14.93 -4.35
C LEU A 19 3.86 13.83 -4.64
N PHE A 20 3.86 12.78 -3.84
CA PHE A 20 2.89 11.69 -3.93
C PHE A 20 1.45 12.20 -3.79
N LEU A 21 1.18 12.99 -2.76
CA LEU A 21 -0.15 13.56 -2.52
C LEU A 21 -0.55 14.52 -3.65
N ALA A 22 0.37 15.32 -4.18
CA ALA A 22 0.11 16.19 -5.31
C ALA A 22 -0.28 15.41 -6.56
N ILE A 23 0.44 14.33 -6.89
CA ILE A 23 0.12 13.45 -8.03
C ILE A 23 -1.25 12.78 -7.82
N TRP A 24 -1.56 12.37 -6.60
CA TRP A 24 -2.84 11.73 -6.28
C TRP A 24 -4.02 12.70 -6.42
N VAL A 25 -3.91 13.89 -5.84
CA VAL A 25 -4.92 14.95 -5.99
C VAL A 25 -5.09 15.32 -7.47
N ASN A 26 -3.99 15.39 -8.22
CA ASN A 26 -4.02 15.62 -9.66
C ASN A 26 -4.85 14.57 -10.41
N GLY A 27 -4.63 13.29 -10.07
CA GLY A 27 -5.38 12.16 -10.64
C GLY A 27 -6.88 12.14 -10.33
N VAL A 28 -7.35 12.94 -9.36
CA VAL A 28 -8.77 13.10 -9.02
C VAL A 28 -9.34 14.37 -9.65
N VAL A 29 -8.65 15.50 -9.48
CA VAL A 29 -9.16 16.83 -9.86
C VAL A 29 -9.06 17.10 -11.36
N PHE A 30 -7.97 16.68 -12.00
CA PHE A 30 -7.67 17.01 -13.39
C PHE A 30 -7.84 15.81 -14.32
N ARG A 31 -8.56 14.77 -13.88
CA ARG A 31 -8.83 13.58 -14.70
C ARG A 31 -9.88 13.88 -15.75
N HIS A 32 -9.59 13.53 -16.99
CA HIS A 32 -10.48 13.75 -18.13
C HIS A 32 -10.29 12.67 -19.19
N ALA A 33 -11.19 12.65 -20.17
CA ALA A 33 -11.20 11.65 -21.23
C ALA A 33 -10.91 12.26 -22.60
N HIS A 34 -10.14 11.54 -23.41
CA HIS A 34 -9.94 11.81 -24.82
C HIS A 34 -10.51 10.70 -25.67
N ARG A 35 -11.08 11.08 -26.82
CA ARG A 35 -11.51 10.13 -27.84
C ARG A 35 -10.46 10.03 -28.94
N LEU A 36 -10.06 8.80 -29.25
CA LEU A 36 -9.14 8.50 -30.33
C LEU A 36 -9.88 8.44 -31.66
N SER A 37 -9.14 8.54 -32.76
CA SER A 37 -9.66 8.43 -34.13
C SER A 37 -10.33 7.08 -34.42
N ASP A 38 -9.92 6.02 -33.72
CA ASP A 38 -10.52 4.69 -33.78
C ASP A 38 -11.74 4.51 -32.87
N GLY A 39 -12.14 5.56 -32.15
CA GLY A 39 -13.28 5.55 -31.24
C GLY A 39 -12.99 5.06 -29.83
N ARG A 40 -11.75 4.64 -29.50
CA ARG A 40 -11.37 4.30 -28.12
C ARG A 40 -11.36 5.54 -27.23
N LEU A 41 -11.71 5.35 -25.97
CA LEU A 41 -11.65 6.38 -24.93
C LEU A 41 -10.44 6.13 -24.04
N ILE A 42 -9.62 7.16 -23.85
CA ILE A 42 -8.46 7.14 -22.95
C ILE A 42 -8.69 8.17 -21.87
N VAL A 43 -8.40 7.81 -20.62
CA VAL A 43 -8.65 8.65 -19.45
C VAL A 43 -7.34 8.87 -18.72
N HIS A 44 -6.90 10.12 -18.65
CA HIS A 44 -5.66 10.52 -17.96
C HIS A 44 -5.83 11.87 -17.26
N ALA A 45 -4.80 12.32 -16.55
CA ALA A 45 -4.81 13.61 -15.85
C ALA A 45 -3.59 14.45 -16.22
N HIS A 46 -3.78 15.76 -16.31
CA HIS A 46 -2.71 16.74 -16.53
C HIS A 46 -2.47 17.57 -15.27
N PRO A 47 -1.24 18.03 -15.01
CA PRO A 47 -0.92 18.93 -13.90
C PRO A 47 -1.59 20.32 -14.00
N TYR A 48 -2.33 20.57 -15.08
CA TYR A 48 -3.05 21.80 -15.36
C TYR A 48 -4.34 21.49 -16.12
N TRP A 49 -5.30 22.41 -16.11
CA TRP A 49 -6.57 22.24 -16.80
C TRP A 49 -6.38 22.26 -18.32
N PRO A 50 -6.89 21.28 -19.08
CA PRO A 50 -6.77 21.28 -20.53
C PRO A 50 -7.59 22.43 -21.15
N PHE A 51 -7.01 23.11 -22.13
CA PHE A 51 -7.68 24.18 -22.86
C PHE A 51 -8.68 23.59 -23.86
N GLY A 52 -9.90 23.29 -23.40
CA GLY A 52 -11.00 22.91 -24.30
C GLY A 52 -12.34 22.85 -23.58
N LYS A 53 -13.42 23.07 -24.34
CA LYS A 53 -14.79 23.09 -23.82
C LYS A 53 -15.43 21.72 -24.04
N GLY A 54 -15.65 20.96 -22.95
CA GLY A 54 -16.41 19.71 -22.96
C GLY A 54 -15.77 18.58 -22.14
N PRO A 55 -16.53 17.52 -21.80
CA PRO A 55 -16.03 16.40 -20.99
C PRO A 55 -15.14 15.42 -21.77
N ILE A 56 -15.22 15.44 -23.11
CA ILE A 56 -14.43 14.59 -24.00
C ILE A 56 -13.73 15.49 -24.99
N LEU A 57 -12.40 15.46 -24.96
CA LEU A 57 -11.54 16.28 -25.81
C LEU A 57 -10.96 15.44 -26.96
N PRO A 58 -10.63 16.05 -28.11
CA PRO A 58 -9.85 15.34 -29.13
C PRO A 58 -8.49 14.94 -28.56
N ASN A 59 -8.01 13.72 -28.88
CA ASN A 59 -6.70 13.28 -28.42
C ASN A 59 -5.57 14.07 -29.12
N THR A 60 -4.83 14.88 -28.34
CA THR A 60 -3.64 15.60 -28.81
C THR A 60 -2.33 14.88 -28.47
N HIS A 61 -2.41 13.72 -27.83
CA HIS A 61 -1.24 12.99 -27.35
C HIS A 61 -0.81 11.88 -28.28
N THR A 62 0.51 11.69 -28.34
CA THR A 62 1.09 10.48 -28.90
C THR A 62 0.83 9.27 -27.98
N ALA A 63 0.88 8.06 -28.53
CA ALA A 63 0.70 6.84 -27.73
C ALA A 63 1.74 6.71 -26.60
N GLN A 64 2.96 7.19 -26.82
CA GLN A 64 4.04 7.18 -25.82
C GLN A 64 3.75 8.14 -24.67
N GLU A 65 3.23 9.33 -24.95
CA GLU A 65 2.83 10.30 -23.92
C GLU A 65 1.70 9.74 -23.05
N ILE A 66 0.71 9.10 -23.67
CA ILE A 66 -0.39 8.46 -22.94
C ILE A 66 0.15 7.38 -22.00
N LEU A 67 1.06 6.53 -22.48
CA LEU A 67 1.67 5.47 -21.66
C LEU A 67 2.47 6.05 -20.48
N LEU A 68 3.17 7.16 -20.70
CA LEU A 68 3.92 7.86 -19.65
C LEU A 68 2.98 8.50 -18.60
N LEU A 69 1.90 9.13 -19.05
CA LEU A 69 0.89 9.73 -18.17
C LEU A 69 0.17 8.66 -17.33
N ASP A 70 -0.17 7.53 -17.95
CA ASP A 70 -0.80 6.40 -17.27
C ASP A 70 0.15 5.77 -16.24
N LEU A 71 1.42 5.58 -16.60
CA LEU A 71 2.43 5.10 -15.65
C LEU A 71 2.61 6.07 -14.48
N ALA A 72 2.75 7.37 -14.75
CA ALA A 72 2.94 8.38 -13.71
C ALA A 72 1.73 8.48 -12.76
N ALA A 73 0.51 8.32 -13.28
CA ALA A 73 -0.72 8.38 -12.50
C ALA A 73 -0.95 7.12 -11.64
N ASN A 74 -0.62 5.93 -12.14
CA ASN A 74 -0.97 4.67 -11.47
C ASN A 74 0.18 4.07 -10.65
N LEU A 75 1.45 4.34 -10.99
CA LEU A 75 2.60 3.81 -10.25
C LEU A 75 2.56 4.15 -8.74
N PRO A 76 2.18 5.37 -8.31
CA PRO A 76 2.03 5.68 -6.89
C PRO A 76 1.02 4.77 -6.19
N LEU A 77 -0.11 4.49 -6.83
CA LEU A 77 -1.15 3.60 -6.32
C LEU A 77 -0.64 2.17 -6.19
N VAL A 78 -0.05 1.61 -7.26
CA VAL A 78 0.48 0.23 -7.26
C VAL A 78 1.54 0.03 -6.17
N VAL A 79 2.48 0.99 -6.04
CA VAL A 79 3.52 0.93 -5.01
C VAL A 79 2.92 0.99 -3.60
N SER A 80 1.94 1.88 -3.40
CA SER A 80 1.26 2.03 -2.11
C SER A 80 0.45 0.79 -1.72
N GLU A 81 -0.27 0.20 -2.66
CA GLU A 81 -1.03 -1.04 -2.46
C GLU A 81 -0.09 -2.20 -2.12
N PHE A 82 1.05 -2.32 -2.80
CA PHE A 82 2.05 -3.32 -2.49
C PHE A 82 2.58 -3.19 -1.05
N PHE A 83 2.96 -1.99 -0.62
CA PHE A 83 3.43 -1.77 0.75
C PHE A 83 2.32 -1.94 1.79
N ALA A 84 1.08 -1.53 1.47
CA ALA A 84 -0.08 -1.76 2.34
C ALA A 84 -0.33 -3.26 2.51
N PHE A 85 -0.25 -4.05 1.43
CA PHE A 85 -0.35 -5.51 1.49
C PHE A 85 0.73 -6.12 2.40
N LEU A 86 2.00 -5.71 2.23
CA LEU A 86 3.09 -6.19 3.09
C LEU A 86 2.89 -5.81 4.56
N PHE A 87 2.40 -4.60 4.82
CA PHE A 87 2.09 -4.14 6.18
C PHE A 87 0.99 -5.00 6.82
N LEU A 88 -0.12 -5.22 6.10
CA LEU A 88 -1.22 -6.06 6.56
C LEU A 88 -0.77 -7.52 6.79
N LEU A 89 0.05 -8.06 5.89
CA LEU A 89 0.61 -9.41 6.03
C LEU A 89 1.46 -9.53 7.30
N ARG A 90 2.32 -8.53 7.57
CA ARG A 90 3.13 -8.49 8.79
C ARG A 90 2.25 -8.41 10.05
N SER A 91 1.25 -7.52 10.05
CA SER A 91 0.33 -7.37 11.18
C SER A 91 -0.45 -8.65 11.46
N TYR A 92 -0.89 -9.35 10.41
CA TYR A 92 -1.55 -10.64 10.52
C TYR A 92 -0.62 -11.70 11.13
N GLN A 93 0.60 -11.84 10.60
CA GLN A 93 1.58 -12.80 11.13
C GLN A 93 1.90 -12.53 12.61
N GLN A 94 2.17 -11.26 12.98
CA GLN A 94 2.43 -10.91 14.38
C GLN A 94 1.25 -11.26 15.30
N SER A 95 0.02 -11.10 14.84
CA SER A 95 -1.18 -11.46 15.61
C SER A 95 -1.29 -12.97 15.81
N VAL A 96 -1.00 -13.77 14.77
CA VAL A 96 -1.01 -15.24 14.85
C VAL A 96 0.04 -15.75 15.83
N PHE A 97 1.27 -15.22 15.78
CA PHE A 97 2.35 -15.63 16.69
C PHE A 97 2.06 -15.21 18.14
N GLN A 98 1.54 -14.00 18.37
CA GLN A 98 1.16 -13.57 19.72
C GLN A 98 0.01 -14.41 20.32
N PHE A 99 -0.93 -14.86 19.48
CA PHE A 99 -2.00 -15.74 19.92
C PHE A 99 -1.47 -17.14 20.26
N ALA A 100 -0.61 -17.71 19.42
CA ALA A 100 0.03 -19.00 19.67
C ALA A 100 0.90 -19.00 20.95
N ASP A 101 1.69 -17.94 21.16
CA ASP A 101 2.52 -17.79 22.37
C ASP A 101 1.69 -17.66 23.65
N ARG A 102 0.51 -17.02 23.59
CA ARG A 102 -0.41 -16.95 24.74
C ARG A 102 -1.00 -18.31 25.08
N LEU A 103 -1.43 -19.09 24.07
CA LEU A 103 -1.94 -20.44 24.29
C LEU A 103 -0.86 -21.35 24.88
N TYR A 104 0.37 -21.27 24.36
CA TYR A 104 1.50 -22.07 24.87
C TYR A 104 1.81 -21.77 26.34
N ARG A 105 1.77 -20.50 26.76
CA ARG A 105 1.98 -20.12 28.18
C ARG A 105 0.81 -20.50 29.10
N TYR A 106 -0.39 -20.73 28.57
CA TYR A 106 -1.56 -21.13 29.36
C TYR A 106 -1.67 -22.64 29.57
N VAL A 107 -0.89 -23.45 28.84
CA VAL A 107 -0.71 -24.87 29.15
C VAL A 107 0.19 -24.96 30.39
N SER A 108 -0.44 -24.90 31.56
CA SER A 108 0.18 -25.10 32.86
C SER A 108 0.98 -26.41 32.89
N ALA A 109 2.08 -26.43 33.66
CA ALA A 109 2.76 -27.68 34.01
C ALA A 109 1.73 -28.69 34.54
N PHE A 110 1.47 -29.74 33.76
CA PHE A 110 0.59 -30.81 34.14
C PHE A 110 1.29 -31.59 35.27
N TYR A 111 1.02 -31.22 36.52
CA TYR A 111 1.47 -31.99 37.67
C TYR A 111 0.63 -33.26 37.72
N CYS A 112 1.13 -34.32 37.07
CA CYS A 112 0.64 -35.66 37.26
C CYS A 112 0.89 -36.03 38.72
N PHE A 113 -0.17 -36.00 39.55
CA PHE A 113 -0.12 -36.60 40.87
C PHE A 113 0.13 -38.10 40.65
N SER A 114 1.35 -38.54 40.97
CA SER A 114 1.67 -39.95 41.06
C SER A 114 0.80 -40.54 42.16
N HIS A 115 -0.35 -41.08 41.77
CA HIS A 115 -1.21 -41.86 42.65
C HIS A 115 -0.32 -42.95 43.23
N ARG A 116 -0.09 -42.87 44.55
CA ARG A 116 0.56 -43.95 45.31
C ARG A 116 -0.14 -45.25 44.92
N GLY A 117 0.64 -46.24 44.49
CA GLY A 117 0.13 -47.58 44.21
C GLY A 117 -0.66 -48.12 45.42
N PRO A 118 -1.66 -48.99 45.17
CA PRO A 118 -2.56 -49.45 46.22
C PRO A 118 -1.79 -50.08 47.38
N PRO A 119 -2.24 -49.88 48.64
CA PRO A 119 -1.52 -50.36 49.81
C PRO A 119 -1.40 -51.88 49.78
N VAL A 120 -0.19 -52.37 50.02
CA VAL A 120 0.05 -53.81 50.21
C VAL A 120 -0.54 -54.18 51.56
N VAL A 121 -1.69 -54.85 51.53
CA VAL A 121 -2.29 -55.45 52.71
C VAL A 121 -1.43 -56.66 53.07
N ARG A 122 -0.80 -56.62 54.25
CA ARG A 122 -0.18 -57.79 54.88
C ARG A 122 -1.23 -58.56 55.68
#